data_AF-A0A1S9AKC3-F1
#
_entry.id   AF-A0A1S9AKC3-F1
#
_cell.length_a   1.000
_cell.length_b   1.000
_cell.length_c   1.000
_cell.angle_alpha   90.00
_cell.angle_beta   90.00
_cell.angle_gamma   90.00
#
_symmetry.space_group_name_H-M   'P 1'
#
loop_
_entity.id
_entity.type
_entity.pdbx_description
1 polymer ?
#
loop_
_entity_poly.entity_id
_entity_poly.type
_entity_poly.pdbx_seq_one_letter_code
_entity_poly.pdbx_strand_id
1 'polypeptide(L)'
;MTFFSILCALLIEQLKPLRADNQVYAGVKAFAMRIESWFNAGEQRNGRMGWFLMMAALMLPTWLVYWACMRYNLVFLAFAWNVLIVYLTLGFRHYSHYFTNIQLALNNGDEATARTLLAEWARIDTVGMDSSEITRVAVEKALITTHRNVFGVFFWFLMPLGPAGAVMYRVSEYLARAWNEPDHMRNEAFGQFAAKAFYWIDWIPVRLTAIAFAVVGNFEDAIYAWRNFAGRWADEAKGIILAAGGGAMGVRLGSPLENAPQLLPADAATVDLSDSEADVLPGEEPNIRALQSTVGLVWRALILWMILLLLTSSVVWLG
;
A
#
# COMPACT_ATOMS: atom_id res chain seq x y z
N MET A 1 -0.33 1.34 25.29
CA MET A 1 0.09 2.63 24.69
C MET A 1 -0.07 2.63 23.18
N THR A 2 0.41 1.59 22.48
CA THR A 2 0.38 1.46 21.01
C THR A 2 -1.01 1.64 20.39
N PHE A 3 -2.04 0.94 20.88
CA PHE A 3 -3.42 1.08 20.37
C PHE A 3 -3.91 2.53 20.45
N PHE A 4 -3.81 3.15 21.63
CA PHE A 4 -4.22 4.54 21.83
C PHE A 4 -3.40 5.52 20.99
N SER A 5 -2.11 5.24 20.74
CA SER A 5 -1.29 6.10 19.88
C SER A 5 -1.78 6.07 18.43
N ILE A 6 -2.13 4.88 17.91
CA ILE A 6 -2.69 4.73 16.56
C ILE A 6 -4.07 5.38 16.47
N LEU A 7 -4.95 5.13 17.45
CA LEU A 7 -6.29 5.72 17.50
C LEU A 7 -6.21 7.26 17.51
N CYS A 8 -5.35 7.83 18.36
CA CYS A 8 -5.12 9.27 18.38
C CYS A 8 -4.54 9.78 17.06
N ALA A 9 -3.57 9.08 16.46
CA ALA A 9 -3.00 9.47 15.18
C ALA A 9 -4.04 9.47 14.06
N LEU A 10 -4.91 8.46 14.00
CA LEU A 10 -6.03 8.37 13.05
C LEU A 10 -7.05 9.50 13.28
N LEU A 11 -7.41 9.79 14.53
CA LEU A 11 -8.32 10.89 14.85
C LEU A 11 -7.71 12.24 14.45
N ILE A 12 -6.41 12.45 14.70
CA ILE A 12 -5.71 13.67 14.28
C ILE A 12 -5.68 13.76 12.75
N GLU A 13 -5.42 12.66 12.04
CA GLU A 13 -5.48 12.64 10.57
C GLU A 13 -6.90 12.92 10.03
N GLN A 14 -7.94 12.49 10.74
CA GLN A 14 -9.34 12.83 10.45
C GLN A 14 -9.71 14.29 10.74
N LEU A 15 -8.99 14.98 11.63
CA LEU A 15 -9.23 16.39 11.94
C LEU A 15 -8.34 17.33 11.10
N LYS A 16 -7.09 16.95 10.87
CA LYS A 16 -6.10 17.67 10.08
C LYS A 16 -5.34 16.68 9.19
N PRO A 17 -5.75 16.52 7.92
CA PRO A 17 -4.94 15.75 6.98
C PRO A 17 -3.55 16.38 6.89
N LEU A 18 -2.51 15.55 6.92
CA LEU A 18 -1.16 15.99 6.60
C LEU A 18 -1.16 16.60 5.19
N ARG A 19 -0.82 17.90 5.12
CA ARG A 19 -0.66 18.59 3.84
C ARG A 19 0.49 17.95 3.06
N ALA A 20 0.32 17.88 1.74
CA ALA A 20 1.31 17.41 0.77
C ALA A 20 2.70 18.06 0.96
N ASP A 21 2.67 19.32 1.40
CA ASP A 21 3.82 20.19 1.58
C ASP A 21 4.40 20.10 3.01
N ASN A 22 4.53 18.88 3.53
CA ASN A 22 5.16 18.69 4.83
C ASN A 22 6.69 18.76 4.68
N GLN A 23 7.31 19.71 5.37
CA GLN A 23 8.76 19.93 5.37
C GLN A 23 9.55 18.66 5.74
N VAL A 24 8.99 17.79 6.58
CA VAL A 24 9.61 16.51 6.93
C VAL A 24 9.74 15.59 5.72
N TYR A 25 8.68 15.47 4.91
CA TYR A 25 8.69 14.63 3.71
C TYR A 25 9.60 15.24 2.63
N ALA A 26 9.58 16.56 2.47
CA ALA A 26 10.51 17.28 1.60
C ALA A 26 11.98 17.08 2.02
N GLY A 27 12.26 17.09 3.32
CA GLY A 27 13.58 16.83 3.88
C GLY A 27 14.05 15.40 3.63
N VAL A 28 13.20 14.40 3.86
CA VAL A 28 13.49 12.99 3.53
C VAL A 28 13.75 12.82 2.04
N LYS A 29 12.96 13.47 1.19
CA LYS A 29 13.14 13.46 -0.27
C LYS A 29 14.46 14.11 -0.69
N ALA A 30 14.79 15.28 -0.15
CA ALA A 30 16.05 15.96 -0.43
C ALA A 30 17.26 15.14 0.04
N PHE A 31 17.14 14.45 1.18
CA PHE A 31 18.18 13.59 1.69
C PHE A 31 18.35 12.32 0.83
N ALA A 32 17.27 11.70 0.38
CA ALA A 32 17.31 10.57 -0.54
C ALA A 32 17.98 10.93 -1.88
N MET A 33 17.61 12.07 -2.48
CA MET A 33 18.23 12.56 -3.72
C MET A 33 19.72 12.88 -3.52
N ARG A 34 20.11 13.38 -2.33
CA ARG A 34 21.51 13.67 -2.02
C ARG A 34 22.32 12.38 -1.86
N ILE A 35 21.79 11.37 -1.18
CA ILE A 35 22.42 10.04 -1.08
C ILE A 35 22.58 9.42 -2.48
N GLU A 36 21.53 9.48 -3.30
CA GLU A 36 21.60 9.02 -4.68
C GLU A 36 22.71 9.76 -5.45
N SER A 37 22.76 11.09 -5.39
CA SER A 37 23.82 11.86 -6.07
C SER A 37 25.24 11.57 -5.58
N TRP A 38 25.41 11.19 -4.31
CA TRP A 38 26.72 10.89 -3.72
C TRP A 38 27.19 9.47 -3.98
N PHE A 39 26.26 8.51 -4.09
CA PHE A 39 26.57 7.09 -4.21
C PHE A 39 26.26 6.51 -5.60
N ASN A 40 25.54 7.21 -6.47
CA ASN A 40 25.23 6.73 -7.82
C ASN A 40 26.46 6.86 -8.74
N ALA A 41 27.42 5.97 -8.53
CA ALA A 41 28.56 5.72 -9.41
C ALA A 41 28.34 4.52 -10.35
N GLY A 42 27.09 4.08 -10.55
CA GLY A 42 26.72 3.00 -11.47
C GLY A 42 26.87 1.57 -10.94
N GLU A 43 27.29 1.35 -9.68
CA GLU A 43 27.47 0.01 -9.10
C GLU A 43 26.37 -0.42 -8.11
N GLN A 44 25.96 -1.69 -8.14
CA GLN A 44 24.95 -2.28 -7.23
C GLN A 44 25.33 -2.16 -5.74
N ARG A 45 26.64 -2.21 -5.43
CA ARG A 45 27.15 -2.16 -4.06
C ARG A 45 26.85 -0.81 -3.39
N ASN A 46 26.81 0.26 -4.17
CA ASN A 46 26.58 1.61 -3.67
C ASN A 46 25.11 1.85 -3.33
N GLY A 47 24.18 1.24 -4.08
CA GLY A 47 22.74 1.24 -3.75
C GLY A 47 22.43 0.59 -2.41
N ARG A 48 23.09 -0.55 -2.12
CA ARG A 48 22.96 -1.21 -0.81
C ARG A 48 23.45 -0.34 0.34
N MET A 49 24.61 0.31 0.18
CA MET A 49 25.15 1.21 1.20
C MET A 49 24.26 2.43 1.42
N GLY A 50 23.77 3.04 0.33
CA GLY A 50 22.82 4.16 0.40
C GLY A 50 21.53 3.78 1.13
N TRP A 51 20.99 2.59 0.89
CA TRP A 51 19.80 2.10 1.57
C TRP A 51 20.02 1.94 3.08
N PHE A 52 21.11 1.28 3.50
CA PHE A 52 21.42 1.12 4.92
C PHE A 52 21.72 2.45 5.61
N LEU A 53 22.39 3.38 4.91
CA LEU A 53 22.66 4.72 5.43
C LEU A 53 21.35 5.49 5.67
N MET A 54 20.42 5.45 4.71
CA MET A 54 19.11 6.09 4.83
C MET A 54 18.30 5.49 5.99
N MET A 55 18.31 4.16 6.11
CA MET A 55 17.64 3.46 7.20
C MET A 55 18.26 3.83 8.55
N ALA A 56 19.59 3.76 8.68
CA ALA A 56 20.27 4.11 9.92
C ALA A 56 20.00 5.57 10.30
N ALA A 57 20.06 6.50 9.33
CA ALA A 57 19.86 7.92 9.57
C ALA A 57 18.45 8.29 10.07
N LEU A 58 17.41 7.54 9.70
CA LEU A 58 16.03 7.85 10.10
C LEU A 58 15.50 6.93 11.21
N MET A 59 15.88 5.65 11.18
CA MET A 59 15.45 4.65 12.14
C MET A 59 16.18 4.80 13.49
N LEU A 60 17.50 5.02 13.49
CA LEU A 60 18.26 5.11 14.74
C LEU A 60 17.83 6.30 15.60
N PRO A 61 17.67 7.54 15.10
CA PRO A 61 17.20 8.64 15.93
C PRO A 61 15.79 8.38 16.47
N THR A 62 14.90 7.80 15.66
CA THR A 62 13.53 7.47 16.08
C THR A 62 13.54 6.45 17.22
N TRP A 63 14.38 5.42 17.12
CA TRP A 63 14.54 4.41 18.15
C TRP A 63 15.22 4.97 19.41
N LEU A 64 16.27 5.77 19.27
CA LEU A 64 17.01 6.39 20.38
C LEU A 64 16.12 7.32 21.21
N VAL A 65 15.29 8.15 20.56
CA VAL A 65 14.35 9.03 21.25
C VAL A 65 13.33 8.21 22.04
N TYR A 66 12.76 7.17 21.42
CA TYR A 66 11.83 6.28 22.11
C TYR A 66 12.47 5.55 23.30
N TRP A 67 13.68 5.01 23.10
CA TRP A 67 14.46 4.33 24.13
C TRP A 67 14.80 5.27 25.29
N ALA A 68 15.25 6.49 25.01
CA ALA A 68 15.54 7.49 26.03
C ALA A 68 14.27 7.86 26.82
N CYS A 69 13.14 8.10 26.15
CA CYS A 69 11.87 8.38 26.82
C CYS A 69 11.47 7.24 27.77
N MET A 70 11.62 5.98 27.35
CA MET A 70 11.36 4.82 28.22
C MET A 70 12.37 4.70 29.37
N ARG A 71 13.66 4.97 29.13
CA ARG A 71 14.72 4.91 30.14
C ARG A 71 14.52 5.90 31.28
N TYR A 72 13.97 7.09 30.99
CA TYR A 72 13.66 8.15 31.95
C TYR A 72 12.22 8.10 32.48
N ASN A 73 11.46 7.02 32.22
CA ASN A 73 10.04 6.88 32.61
C ASN A 73 9.13 8.03 32.11
N LEU A 74 9.48 8.68 31.01
CA LEU A 74 8.70 9.75 30.39
C LEU A 74 7.59 9.16 29.52
N VAL A 75 6.67 8.41 30.13
CA VAL A 75 5.64 7.62 29.44
C VAL A 75 4.74 8.48 28.55
N PHE A 76 4.36 9.68 29.00
CA PHE A 76 3.58 10.62 28.18
C PHE A 76 4.34 11.13 26.96
N LEU A 77 5.64 11.37 27.09
CA LEU A 77 6.48 11.82 25.97
C LEU A 77 6.72 10.67 24.98
N ALA A 78 6.91 9.44 25.46
CA ALA A 78 6.96 8.24 24.63
C ALA A 78 5.64 8.04 23.87
N PHE A 79 4.51 8.28 24.52
CA PHE A 79 3.19 8.22 23.87
C PHE A 79 3.06 9.29 22.78
N ALA A 80 3.40 10.55 23.09
CA ALA A 80 3.36 11.65 22.12
C ALA A 80 4.29 11.39 20.92
N TRP A 81 5.48 10.84 21.16
CA TRP A 81 6.42 10.44 20.11
C TRP A 81 5.84 9.35 19.19
N ASN A 82 5.20 8.33 19.77
CA ASN A 82 4.51 7.30 18.98
C ASN A 82 3.39 7.90 18.12
N VAL A 83 2.54 8.75 18.69
CA VAL A 83 1.47 9.45 17.94
C VAL A 83 2.09 10.26 16.80
N LEU A 84 3.15 11.01 17.07
CA LEU A 84 3.84 11.84 16.08
C LEU A 84 4.42 11.00 14.94
N ILE A 85 5.12 9.91 15.24
CA ILE A 85 5.73 9.04 14.22
C ILE A 85 4.66 8.33 13.40
N VAL A 86 3.64 7.76 14.04
CA VAL A 86 2.53 7.13 13.33
C VAL A 86 1.84 8.16 12.45
N TYR A 87 1.53 9.35 12.97
CA TYR A 87 0.96 10.44 12.18
C TYR A 87 1.84 10.80 10.98
N LEU A 88 3.15 11.00 11.15
CA LEU A 88 4.07 11.35 10.04
C LEU A 88 4.24 10.23 8.99
N THR A 89 4.12 8.97 9.41
CA THR A 89 4.24 7.81 8.52
C THR A 89 2.93 7.46 7.81
N LEU A 90 1.79 7.77 8.43
CA LEU A 90 0.47 7.70 7.83
C LEU A 90 0.33 8.78 6.75
N GLY A 91 0.09 8.34 5.51
CA GLY A 91 -0.13 9.21 4.35
C GLY A 91 -1.52 9.05 3.73
N PHE A 92 -2.48 8.52 4.46
CA PHE A 92 -3.74 8.01 3.91
C PHE A 92 -4.63 9.12 3.36
N ARG A 93 -4.79 10.23 4.09
CA ARG A 93 -5.75 11.26 3.69
C ARG A 93 -5.29 12.20 2.58
N HIS A 94 -3.99 12.19 2.25
CA HIS A 94 -3.47 12.92 1.09
C HIS A 94 -4.10 12.42 -0.24
N TYR A 95 -4.47 11.14 -0.29
CA TYR A 95 -4.98 10.50 -1.51
C TYR A 95 -6.49 10.31 -1.53
N SER A 96 -7.15 10.37 -0.37
CA SER A 96 -8.62 10.24 -0.28
C SER A 96 -9.35 11.36 -1.03
N HIS A 97 -8.79 12.57 -1.10
CA HIS A 97 -9.41 13.69 -1.82
C HIS A 97 -9.48 13.44 -3.33
N TYR A 98 -8.41 12.91 -3.94
CA TYR A 98 -8.43 12.53 -5.36
C TYR A 98 -9.50 11.48 -5.61
N PHE A 99 -9.55 10.43 -4.79
CA PHE A 99 -10.54 9.37 -4.93
C PHE A 99 -11.98 9.91 -4.83
N THR A 100 -12.27 10.73 -3.81
CA THR A 100 -13.60 11.34 -3.64
C THR A 100 -13.96 12.30 -4.78
N ASN A 101 -13.00 13.09 -5.27
CA ASN A 101 -13.24 14.02 -6.37
C ASN A 101 -13.46 13.29 -7.69
N ILE A 102 -12.71 12.22 -7.97
CA ILE A 102 -12.92 11.34 -9.14
C ILE A 102 -14.30 10.70 -9.06
N GLN A 103 -14.66 10.19 -7.89
CA GLN A 103 -15.98 9.60 -7.66
C GLN A 103 -17.11 10.62 -7.89
N LEU A 104 -16.95 11.86 -7.43
CA LEU A 104 -17.93 12.92 -7.65
C LEU A 104 -18.03 13.31 -9.13
N ALA A 105 -16.89 13.45 -9.81
CA ALA A 105 -16.83 13.78 -11.24
C ALA A 105 -17.54 12.70 -12.09
N LEU A 106 -17.26 11.42 -11.83
CA LEU A 106 -17.91 10.31 -12.52
C LEU A 106 -19.41 10.23 -12.23
N ASN A 107 -19.85 10.48 -10.99
CA ASN A 107 -21.28 10.54 -10.67
C ASN A 107 -22.01 11.69 -11.38
N ASN A 108 -21.31 12.79 -11.68
CA ASN A 108 -21.83 13.92 -12.44
C ASN A 108 -21.72 13.74 -13.96
N GLY A 109 -21.16 12.62 -14.45
CA GLY A 109 -20.91 12.38 -15.87
C GLY A 109 -19.74 13.18 -16.46
N ASP A 110 -18.92 13.81 -15.62
CA ASP A 110 -17.75 14.59 -16.05
C ASP A 110 -16.49 13.72 -16.11
N GLU A 111 -16.41 12.92 -17.18
CA GLU A 111 -15.26 12.07 -17.44
C GLU A 111 -13.97 12.85 -17.68
N ALA A 112 -14.06 14.05 -18.27
CA ALA A 112 -12.88 14.87 -18.56
C ALA A 112 -12.18 15.28 -17.27
N THR A 113 -12.94 15.79 -16.29
CA THR A 113 -12.41 16.10 -14.96
C THR A 113 -11.88 14.83 -14.28
N ALA A 114 -12.60 13.71 -14.36
CA ALA A 114 -12.15 12.45 -13.77
C ALA A 114 -10.80 11.97 -14.35
N ARG A 115 -10.60 12.07 -15.67
CA ARG A 115 -9.33 11.74 -16.35
C ARG A 115 -8.18 12.61 -15.88
N THR A 116 -8.39 13.92 -15.78
CA THR A 116 -7.34 14.86 -15.33
C THR A 116 -6.92 14.59 -13.89
N LEU A 117 -7.87 14.39 -12.99
CA LEU A 117 -7.61 14.05 -11.59
C LEU A 117 -6.90 12.70 -11.46
N LEU A 118 -7.29 11.71 -12.26
CA LEU A 118 -6.63 10.40 -12.28
C LEU A 118 -5.21 10.49 -12.84
N ALA A 119 -4.98 11.27 -13.90
CA ALA A 119 -3.64 11.48 -14.46
C ALA A 119 -2.70 12.11 -13.43
N GLU A 120 -3.17 13.12 -12.70
CA GLU A 120 -2.39 13.76 -11.63
C GLU A 120 -2.06 12.78 -10.49
N TRP A 121 -3.04 11.96 -10.08
CA TRP A 121 -2.87 11.04 -8.96
C TRP A 121 -2.06 9.79 -9.30
N ALA A 122 -2.37 9.14 -10.42
CA ALA A 122 -1.75 7.89 -10.85
C ALA A 122 -0.42 8.12 -11.59
N ARG A 123 -0.18 9.33 -12.13
CA ARG A 123 0.95 9.68 -13.00
C ARG A 123 1.06 8.81 -14.25
N ILE A 124 -0.08 8.46 -14.82
CA ILE A 124 -0.19 7.72 -16.07
C ILE A 124 -0.93 8.57 -17.10
N ASP A 125 -0.73 8.25 -18.38
CA ASP A 125 -1.57 8.81 -19.43
C ASP A 125 -2.99 8.22 -19.32
N THR A 126 -3.99 9.09 -19.21
CA THR A 126 -5.41 8.73 -19.10
C THR A 126 -6.22 9.17 -20.32
N VAL A 127 -5.54 9.64 -21.38
CA VAL A 127 -6.19 10.07 -22.63
C VAL A 127 -6.93 8.88 -23.23
N GLY A 128 -8.23 9.08 -23.49
CA GLY A 128 -9.09 8.08 -24.13
C GLY A 128 -9.66 7.01 -23.20
N MET A 129 -9.37 7.04 -21.89
CA MET A 129 -9.93 6.06 -20.95
C MET A 129 -11.44 6.24 -20.77
N ASP A 130 -12.21 5.16 -20.84
CA ASP A 130 -13.63 5.16 -20.52
C ASP A 130 -13.88 5.25 -19.00
N SER A 131 -15.10 5.63 -18.60
CA SER A 131 -15.56 5.67 -17.21
C SER A 131 -15.26 4.40 -16.41
N SER A 132 -15.40 3.22 -17.02
CA SER A 132 -15.07 1.93 -16.42
C SER A 132 -13.56 1.79 -16.16
N GLU A 133 -12.73 2.20 -17.12
CA GLU A 133 -11.27 2.16 -16.99
C GLU A 133 -10.75 3.15 -15.94
N ILE A 134 -11.32 4.36 -15.90
CA ILE A 134 -11.01 5.37 -14.87
C ILE A 134 -11.36 4.79 -13.49
N THR A 135 -12.53 4.17 -13.36
CA THR A 135 -12.97 3.54 -12.12
C THR A 135 -12.03 2.42 -11.70
N ARG A 136 -11.68 1.52 -12.62
CA ARG A 136 -10.71 0.43 -12.38
C ARG A 136 -9.41 0.95 -11.79
N VAL A 137 -8.75 1.87 -12.51
CA VAL A 137 -7.42 2.38 -12.13
C VAL A 137 -7.52 3.14 -10.80
N ALA A 138 -8.59 3.90 -10.59
CA ALA A 138 -8.81 4.61 -9.33
C ALA A 138 -8.96 3.63 -8.15
N VAL A 139 -9.71 2.54 -8.31
CA VAL A 139 -9.86 1.47 -7.30
C VAL A 139 -8.52 0.77 -7.03
N GLU A 140 -7.80 0.35 -8.07
CA GLU A 140 -6.51 -0.32 -7.93
C GLU A 140 -5.51 0.57 -7.18
N LYS A 141 -5.42 1.85 -7.58
CA LYS A 141 -4.55 2.83 -6.93
C LYS A 141 -4.98 3.05 -5.48
N ALA A 142 -6.28 3.10 -5.18
CA ALA A 142 -6.78 3.26 -3.82
C ALA A 142 -6.40 2.07 -2.93
N LEU A 143 -6.60 0.83 -3.38
CA LEU A 143 -6.29 -0.37 -2.61
C LEU A 143 -4.78 -0.46 -2.33
N ILE A 144 -3.93 -0.27 -3.34
CA ILE A 144 -2.47 -0.29 -3.18
C ILE A 144 -2.00 0.83 -2.25
N THR A 145 -2.56 2.02 -2.41
CA THR A 145 -2.19 3.19 -1.59
C THR A 145 -2.61 2.99 -0.14
N THR A 146 -3.81 2.44 0.09
CA THR A 146 -4.31 2.12 1.43
C THR A 146 -3.41 1.10 2.12
N HIS A 147 -3.05 0.03 1.43
CA HIS A 147 -2.13 -0.98 1.95
C HIS A 147 -0.80 -0.36 2.39
N ARG A 148 -0.14 0.37 1.48
CA ARG A 148 1.20 0.94 1.73
C ARG A 148 1.21 2.10 2.72
N ASN A 149 0.11 2.84 2.86
CA ASN A 149 0.07 3.98 3.79
C ASN A 149 -0.51 3.63 5.15
N VAL A 150 -1.32 2.58 5.28
CA VAL A 150 -2.04 2.24 6.52
C VAL A 150 -1.67 0.85 7.00
N PHE A 151 -2.04 -0.20 6.26
CA PHE A 151 -1.92 -1.59 6.75
C PHE A 151 -0.46 -2.02 6.93
N GLY A 152 0.43 -1.68 6.01
CA GLY A 152 1.86 -1.96 6.14
C GLY A 152 2.53 -1.23 7.30
N VAL A 153 2.14 0.03 7.52
CA VAL A 153 2.62 0.83 8.66
C VAL A 153 2.13 0.24 9.99
N PHE A 154 0.85 -0.16 10.06
CA PHE A 154 0.27 -0.77 11.26
C PHE A 154 0.96 -2.08 11.63
N PHE A 155 1.24 -2.94 10.65
CA PHE A 155 1.94 -4.20 10.89
C PHE A 155 3.31 -3.97 11.54
N TRP A 156 4.14 -3.11 10.93
CA TRP A 156 5.50 -2.88 11.43
C TRP A 156 5.55 -2.04 12.71
N PHE A 157 4.53 -1.23 12.97
CA PHE A 157 4.37 -0.54 14.25
C PHE A 157 3.98 -1.49 15.39
N LEU A 158 3.19 -2.53 15.10
CA LEU A 158 2.79 -3.53 16.09
C LEU A 158 3.93 -4.48 16.46
N MET A 159 4.86 -4.72 15.52
CA MET A 159 6.08 -5.48 15.79
C MET A 159 6.92 -4.84 16.92
N PRO A 160 7.78 -5.59 17.61
CA PRO A 160 8.55 -5.09 18.77
C PRO A 160 9.50 -3.92 18.45
N LEU A 161 9.66 -3.57 17.18
CA LEU A 161 10.38 -2.38 16.72
C LEU A 161 9.63 -1.07 17.03
N GLY A 162 8.30 -1.12 17.21
CA GLY A 162 7.47 0.04 17.55
C GLY A 162 7.55 1.18 16.51
N PRO A 163 7.78 2.44 16.93
CA PRO A 163 7.78 3.60 16.02
C PRO A 163 8.90 3.51 14.97
N ALA A 164 10.01 2.86 15.30
CA ALA A 164 11.10 2.65 14.35
C ALA A 164 10.70 1.74 13.19
N GLY A 165 9.81 0.75 13.43
CA GLY A 165 9.29 -0.14 12.40
C GLY A 165 8.41 0.60 11.39
N ALA A 166 7.55 1.51 11.86
CA ALA A 166 6.74 2.36 10.99
C ALA A 166 7.60 3.21 10.03
N VAL A 167 8.67 3.81 10.56
CA VAL A 167 9.63 4.58 9.76
C VAL A 167 10.36 3.69 8.77
N MET A 168 10.84 2.51 9.19
CA MET A 168 11.53 1.56 8.32
C MET A 168 10.66 1.16 7.13
N TYR A 169 9.39 0.81 7.36
CA TYR A 169 8.46 0.47 6.29
C TYR A 169 8.28 1.64 5.33
N ARG A 170 7.99 2.83 5.85
CA ARG A 170 7.70 4.01 5.03
C ARG A 170 8.89 4.47 4.20
N VAL A 171 10.09 4.46 4.78
CA VAL A 171 11.31 4.83 4.08
C VAL A 171 11.67 3.77 3.03
N SER A 172 11.45 2.48 3.32
CA SER A 172 11.73 1.39 2.36
C SER A 172 10.85 1.52 1.14
N GLU A 173 9.57 1.77 1.38
CA GLU A 173 8.55 1.97 0.36
C GLU A 173 8.86 3.20 -0.50
N TYR A 174 9.28 4.31 0.12
CA TYR A 174 9.69 5.51 -0.59
C TYR A 174 10.94 5.28 -1.44
N LEU A 175 11.99 4.65 -0.90
CA LEU A 175 13.23 4.36 -1.63
C LEU A 175 13.00 3.42 -2.80
N ALA A 176 12.18 2.38 -2.60
CA ALA A 176 11.85 1.43 -3.66
C ALA A 176 11.15 2.09 -4.85
N ARG A 177 10.32 3.13 -4.61
CA ARG A 177 9.73 3.93 -5.69
C ARG A 177 10.70 4.96 -6.24
N ALA A 178 11.28 5.80 -5.38
CA ALA A 178 12.06 6.95 -5.78
C ALA A 178 13.31 6.58 -6.62
N TRP A 179 13.93 5.44 -6.35
CA TRP A 179 15.12 4.99 -7.07
C TRP A 179 14.83 4.06 -8.26
N ASN A 180 13.56 3.74 -8.52
CA ASN A 180 13.17 2.88 -9.65
C ASN A 180 12.13 3.55 -10.56
N GLU A 181 11.79 4.82 -10.32
CA GLU A 181 10.77 5.54 -11.07
C GLU A 181 11.34 6.90 -11.52
N PRO A 182 11.31 7.23 -12.83
CA PRO A 182 10.48 6.65 -13.89
C PRO A 182 11.00 5.31 -14.45
N ASP A 183 10.17 4.58 -15.21
CA ASP A 183 10.42 3.20 -15.70
C ASP A 183 11.80 2.98 -16.37
N HIS A 184 12.45 4.03 -16.90
CA HIS A 184 13.81 3.93 -17.45
C HIS A 184 14.90 3.69 -16.38
N MET A 185 14.65 4.03 -15.12
CA MET A 185 15.54 3.77 -13.98
C MET A 185 15.28 2.41 -13.32
N ARG A 186 14.18 1.73 -13.65
CA ARG A 186 13.72 0.49 -13.01
C ARG A 186 14.69 -0.70 -13.11
N ASN A 187 15.67 -0.61 -14.01
CA ASN A 187 16.75 -1.59 -14.18
C ASN A 187 18.12 -1.09 -13.69
N GLU A 188 18.22 0.12 -13.12
CA GLU A 188 19.48 0.60 -12.60
C GLU A 188 19.95 -0.25 -11.41
N ALA A 189 21.23 -0.60 -11.43
CA ALA A 189 21.91 -1.36 -10.39
C ALA A 189 21.67 -0.80 -8.97
N PHE A 190 21.47 0.51 -8.86
CA PHE A 190 21.27 1.23 -7.61
C PHE A 190 19.90 0.93 -6.95
N GLY A 191 18.82 0.96 -7.73
CA GLY A 191 17.44 0.81 -7.24
C GLY A 191 17.00 -0.64 -6.97
N GLN A 192 17.67 -1.63 -7.59
CA GLN A 192 17.33 -3.05 -7.47
C GLN A 192 17.36 -3.56 -6.02
N PHE A 193 18.35 -3.13 -5.22
CA PHE A 193 18.43 -3.54 -3.81
C PHE A 193 17.24 -2.99 -3.01
N ALA A 194 16.86 -1.73 -3.22
CA ALA A 194 15.74 -1.11 -2.51
C ALA A 194 14.41 -1.80 -2.85
N ALA A 195 14.19 -2.13 -4.13
CA ALA A 195 13.01 -2.89 -4.56
C ALA A 195 12.96 -4.28 -3.91
N LYS A 196 14.09 -5.01 -3.91
CA LYS A 196 14.17 -6.34 -3.29
C LYS A 196 13.98 -6.29 -1.77
N ALA A 197 14.59 -5.32 -1.09
CA ALA A 197 14.44 -5.13 0.34
C ALA A 197 12.97 -4.82 0.70
N PHE A 198 12.33 -3.93 -0.05
CA PHE A 198 10.91 -3.62 0.15
C PHE A 198 10.02 -4.84 -0.08
N TYR A 199 10.27 -5.64 -1.13
CA TYR A 199 9.52 -6.88 -1.37
C TYR A 199 9.53 -7.81 -0.15
N TRP A 200 10.68 -8.02 0.49
CA TRP A 200 10.78 -8.84 1.70
C TRP A 200 10.10 -8.22 2.92
N ILE A 201 10.22 -6.90 3.08
CA ILE A 201 9.59 -6.15 4.17
C ILE A 201 8.06 -6.16 4.05
N ASP A 202 7.55 -6.14 2.82
CA ASP A 202 6.11 -6.09 2.50
C ASP A 202 5.47 -7.49 2.35
N TRP A 203 6.28 -8.55 2.30
CA TRP A 203 5.83 -9.92 2.03
C TRP A 203 4.78 -10.45 3.02
N ILE A 204 4.92 -10.11 4.31
CA ILE A 204 3.93 -10.46 5.35
C ILE A 204 2.75 -9.48 5.35
N PRO A 205 2.98 -8.15 5.43
CA PRO A 205 1.89 -7.17 5.40
C PRO A 205 0.90 -7.35 4.25
N VAL A 206 1.40 -7.63 3.03
CA VAL A 206 0.57 -7.74 1.84
C VAL A 206 -0.42 -8.90 1.95
N ARG A 207 0.04 -10.06 2.42
CA ARG A 207 -0.80 -11.25 2.61
C ARG A 207 -1.79 -11.07 3.72
N LEU A 208 -1.38 -10.43 4.82
CA LEU A 208 -2.29 -10.12 5.92
C LEU A 208 -3.38 -9.13 5.48
N THR A 209 -3.05 -8.20 4.59
CA THR A 209 -4.02 -7.28 3.98
C THR A 209 -5.01 -8.01 3.07
N ALA A 210 -4.53 -8.92 2.23
CA ALA A 210 -5.40 -9.77 1.40
C ALA A 210 -6.36 -10.63 2.25
N ILE A 211 -5.86 -11.23 3.35
CA ILE A 211 -6.70 -11.95 4.30
C ILE A 211 -7.73 -11.02 4.94
N ALA A 212 -7.33 -9.81 5.35
CA ALA A 212 -8.25 -8.84 5.92
C ALA A 212 -9.36 -8.45 4.94
N PHE A 213 -9.06 -8.29 3.65
CA PHE A 213 -10.07 -8.05 2.62
C PHE A 213 -10.99 -9.26 2.41
N ALA A 214 -10.44 -10.47 2.37
CA ALA A 214 -11.22 -11.69 2.25
C ALA A 214 -12.20 -11.87 3.42
N VAL A 215 -11.76 -11.65 4.67
CA VAL A 215 -12.59 -11.79 5.87
C VAL A 215 -13.75 -10.79 5.92
N VAL A 216 -13.56 -9.62 5.30
CA VAL A 216 -14.47 -8.48 5.42
C VAL A 216 -15.41 -8.31 4.21
N GLY A 217 -15.05 -8.90 3.07
CA GLY A 217 -15.86 -8.96 1.85
C GLY A 217 -16.33 -10.39 1.56
N ASN A 218 -16.35 -10.76 0.28
CA ASN A 218 -16.59 -12.15 -0.11
C ASN A 218 -15.31 -12.99 0.04
N PHE A 219 -15.26 -13.81 1.09
CA PHE A 219 -14.10 -14.64 1.42
C PHE A 219 -13.76 -15.66 0.33
N GLU A 220 -14.77 -16.29 -0.26
CA GLU A 220 -14.60 -17.35 -1.25
C GLU A 220 -13.97 -16.79 -2.53
N ASP A 221 -14.61 -15.77 -3.11
CA ASP A 221 -14.14 -15.10 -4.32
C ASP A 221 -12.76 -14.44 -4.12
N ALA A 222 -12.52 -13.83 -2.96
CA ALA A 222 -11.23 -13.19 -2.66
C ALA A 222 -10.08 -14.20 -2.62
N ILE A 223 -10.28 -15.36 -1.97
CA ILE A 223 -9.24 -16.39 -1.88
C ILE A 223 -9.07 -17.11 -3.22
N TYR A 224 -10.16 -17.39 -3.93
CA TYR A 224 -10.10 -17.96 -5.26
C TYR A 224 -9.32 -17.04 -6.21
N ALA A 225 -9.67 -15.75 -6.24
CA ALA A 225 -8.99 -14.74 -7.05
C ALA A 225 -7.51 -14.64 -6.68
N TRP A 226 -7.18 -14.56 -5.40
CA TRP A 226 -5.79 -14.52 -4.95
C TRP A 226 -5.01 -15.75 -5.40
N ARG A 227 -5.51 -16.96 -5.16
CA ARG A 227 -4.78 -18.20 -5.44
C ARG A 227 -4.53 -18.43 -6.93
N ASN A 228 -5.50 -18.12 -7.77
CA ASN A 228 -5.45 -18.45 -9.20
C ASN A 228 -4.92 -17.29 -10.06
N PHE A 229 -5.12 -16.03 -9.64
CA PHE A 229 -4.86 -14.88 -10.51
C PHE A 229 -3.76 -13.94 -10.02
N ALA A 230 -3.37 -13.95 -8.73
CA ALA A 230 -2.39 -12.98 -8.21
C ALA A 230 -1.02 -13.03 -8.93
N GLY A 231 -0.65 -14.19 -9.50
CA GLY A 231 0.58 -14.36 -10.28
C GLY A 231 0.58 -13.70 -11.66
N ARG A 232 -0.54 -13.14 -12.13
CA ARG A 232 -0.65 -12.50 -13.45
C ARG A 232 -0.05 -11.10 -13.49
N TRP A 233 0.10 -10.44 -12.34
CA TRP A 233 0.71 -9.12 -12.25
C TRP A 233 2.24 -9.21 -12.24
N ALA A 234 2.90 -8.23 -12.85
CA ALA A 234 4.36 -8.13 -12.83
C ALA A 234 4.96 -7.95 -11.41
N ASP A 235 4.16 -7.42 -10.48
CA ASP A 235 4.50 -7.27 -9.07
C ASP A 235 3.51 -8.13 -8.25
N GLU A 236 4.02 -9.25 -7.70
CA GLU A 236 3.24 -10.21 -6.92
C GLU A 236 2.50 -9.52 -5.76
N ALA A 237 3.12 -8.55 -5.09
CA ALA A 237 2.48 -7.88 -3.97
C ALA A 237 1.24 -7.08 -4.42
N LYS A 238 1.32 -6.42 -5.58
CA LYS A 238 0.13 -5.76 -6.17
C LYS A 238 -0.92 -6.79 -6.56
N GLY A 239 -0.52 -7.86 -7.23
CA GLY A 239 -1.45 -8.91 -7.66
C GLY A 239 -2.22 -9.53 -6.51
N ILE A 240 -1.56 -9.80 -5.37
CA ILE A 240 -2.21 -10.32 -4.17
C ILE A 240 -3.29 -9.35 -3.66
N ILE A 241 -2.98 -8.05 -3.57
CA ILE A 241 -3.92 -7.03 -3.07
C ILE A 241 -5.10 -6.85 -4.04
N LEU A 242 -4.81 -6.76 -5.33
CA LEU A 242 -5.80 -6.47 -6.36
C LEU A 242 -6.71 -7.67 -6.61
N ALA A 243 -6.17 -8.88 -6.66
CA ALA A 243 -6.97 -10.09 -6.81
C ALA A 243 -7.86 -10.32 -5.58
N ALA A 244 -7.31 -10.24 -4.36
CA ALA A 244 -8.09 -10.41 -3.15
C ALA A 244 -9.11 -9.28 -2.95
N GLY A 245 -8.73 -8.03 -3.21
CA GLY A 245 -9.61 -6.88 -3.09
C GLY A 245 -10.72 -6.86 -4.15
N GLY A 246 -10.39 -7.20 -5.41
CA GLY A 246 -11.34 -7.35 -6.49
C GLY A 246 -12.34 -8.46 -6.20
N GLY A 247 -11.87 -9.66 -5.85
CA GLY A 247 -12.74 -10.78 -5.46
C GLY A 247 -13.60 -10.47 -4.24
N ALA A 248 -13.05 -9.81 -3.21
CA ALA A 248 -13.81 -9.41 -2.02
C ALA A 248 -14.97 -8.44 -2.34
N MET A 249 -14.85 -7.64 -3.40
CA MET A 249 -15.87 -6.69 -3.87
C MET A 249 -16.73 -7.24 -5.02
N GLY A 250 -16.35 -8.38 -5.63
CA GLY A 250 -16.95 -8.90 -6.85
C GLY A 250 -16.65 -8.06 -8.10
N VAL A 251 -15.49 -7.40 -8.16
CA VAL A 251 -15.10 -6.51 -9.27
C VAL A 251 -13.81 -7.00 -9.93
N ARG A 252 -13.80 -7.03 -11.26
CA ARG A 252 -12.63 -7.41 -12.05
C ARG A 252 -11.62 -6.27 -12.13
N LEU A 253 -10.51 -6.42 -11.40
CA LEU A 253 -9.37 -5.49 -11.42
C LEU A 253 -8.23 -6.09 -12.25
N GLY A 254 -7.48 -5.24 -12.95
CA GLY A 254 -6.41 -5.64 -13.87
C GLY A 254 -6.57 -5.03 -15.26
N SER A 255 -5.45 -4.81 -15.93
CA SER A 255 -5.38 -4.45 -17.35
C SER A 255 -5.94 -5.58 -18.22
N PRO A 256 -6.27 -5.30 -19.50
CA PRO A 256 -6.70 -6.34 -20.43
C PRO A 256 -5.71 -7.52 -20.57
N LEU A 257 -4.41 -7.28 -20.35
CA LEU A 257 -3.38 -8.33 -20.36
C LEU A 257 -3.48 -9.25 -19.14
N GLU A 258 -3.69 -8.68 -17.94
CA GLU A 258 -3.83 -9.47 -16.71
C GLU A 258 -5.16 -10.24 -16.67
N ASN A 259 -6.19 -9.69 -17.31
CA ASN A 259 -7.49 -10.35 -17.47
C ASN A 259 -7.57 -11.32 -18.64
N ALA A 260 -6.54 -11.37 -19.51
CA ALA A 260 -6.56 -12.25 -20.68
C ALA A 260 -6.65 -13.72 -20.23
N PRO A 261 -7.43 -14.56 -20.93
CA PRO A 261 -7.43 -15.99 -20.69
C PRO A 261 -6.02 -16.55 -20.84
N GLN A 262 -5.50 -17.21 -19.81
CA GLN A 262 -4.32 -18.04 -19.99
C GLN A 262 -4.73 -19.25 -20.82
N LEU A 263 -4.25 -19.29 -22.07
CA LEU A 263 -4.28 -20.51 -22.86
C LEU A 263 -3.32 -21.49 -22.18
N LEU A 264 -3.84 -22.37 -21.33
CA LEU A 264 -3.08 -23.53 -20.87
C LEU A 264 -2.63 -24.30 -22.13
N PRO A 265 -1.33 -24.66 -22.27
CA PRO A 265 -0.96 -25.62 -23.29
C PRO A 265 -1.78 -26.88 -23.01
N ALA A 266 -2.56 -27.32 -23.99
CA ALA A 266 -3.32 -28.54 -23.89
C ALA A 266 -2.35 -29.70 -23.70
N ASP A 267 -2.11 -30.10 -22.43
CA ASP A 267 -1.45 -31.36 -22.15
C ASP A 267 -2.40 -32.46 -22.62
N ALA A 268 -2.02 -33.06 -23.75
CA ALA A 268 -2.77 -34.07 -24.45
C ALA A 268 -2.74 -35.41 -23.68
N ALA A 269 -3.53 -35.54 -22.61
CA ALA A 269 -3.79 -36.86 -22.01
C ALA A 269 -5.08 -37.02 -21.19
N THR A 270 -5.77 -35.96 -20.77
CA THR A 270 -7.01 -36.10 -19.98
C THR A 270 -8.04 -35.07 -20.42
N VAL A 271 -8.73 -35.39 -21.51
CA VAL A 271 -9.88 -34.64 -22.00
C VAL A 271 -11.12 -35.22 -21.32
N ASP A 272 -11.55 -34.59 -20.22
CA ASP A 272 -12.94 -34.65 -19.79
C ASP A 272 -13.60 -33.32 -20.23
N LEU A 273 -14.52 -33.41 -21.18
CA LEU A 273 -15.14 -32.29 -21.91
C LEU A 273 -16.32 -31.69 -21.13
N SER A 274 -16.06 -31.18 -19.93
CA SER A 274 -16.99 -30.30 -19.23
C SER A 274 -16.20 -29.20 -18.53
N ASP A 275 -16.45 -27.96 -18.94
CA ASP A 275 -15.99 -26.71 -18.32
C ASP A 275 -14.52 -26.32 -18.53
N SER A 276 -14.08 -26.23 -19.78
CA SER A 276 -13.03 -25.25 -20.14
C SER A 276 -13.63 -23.84 -20.14
N GLU A 277 -14.13 -23.39 -18.98
CA GLU A 277 -14.30 -21.95 -18.76
C GLU A 277 -12.92 -21.34 -18.91
N ALA A 278 -12.76 -20.44 -19.88
CA ALA A 278 -11.59 -19.59 -19.94
C ALA A 278 -11.37 -19.03 -18.53
N ASP A 279 -10.19 -19.27 -17.94
CA ASP A 279 -9.86 -18.84 -16.58
C ASP A 279 -9.75 -17.30 -16.57
N VAL A 280 -10.91 -16.64 -16.54
CA VAL A 280 -11.10 -15.20 -16.56
C VAL A 280 -11.26 -14.75 -15.12
N LEU A 281 -10.64 -13.63 -14.80
CA LEU A 281 -10.65 -13.09 -13.45
C LEU A 281 -12.10 -12.79 -13.02
N PRO A 282 -12.57 -13.33 -11.88
CA PRO A 282 -13.98 -13.26 -11.50
C PRO A 282 -14.42 -11.83 -11.15
N GLY A 283 -15.71 -11.55 -11.32
CA GLY A 283 -16.34 -10.29 -10.98
C GLY A 283 -16.87 -9.49 -12.17
N GLU A 284 -17.66 -8.48 -11.87
CA GLU A 284 -18.23 -7.56 -12.85
C GLU A 284 -17.21 -6.52 -13.31
N GLU A 285 -17.47 -5.88 -14.46
CA GLU A 285 -16.67 -4.74 -14.88
C GLU A 285 -16.80 -3.56 -13.88
N PRO A 286 -15.70 -2.84 -13.63
CA PRO A 286 -15.64 -1.80 -12.62
C PRO A 286 -16.56 -0.62 -12.98
N ASN A 287 -17.70 -0.55 -12.32
CA ASN A 287 -18.65 0.56 -12.42
C ASN A 287 -18.46 1.55 -11.27
N ILE A 288 -19.08 2.74 -11.31
CA ILE A 288 -18.97 3.80 -10.30
C ILE A 288 -19.30 3.28 -8.88
N ARG A 289 -20.19 2.28 -8.75
CA ARG A 289 -20.50 1.59 -7.49
C ARG A 289 -19.28 0.91 -6.86
N ALA A 290 -18.32 0.45 -7.66
CA ALA A 290 -17.06 -0.13 -7.18
C ALA A 290 -16.24 0.87 -6.35
N LEU A 291 -16.32 2.17 -6.65
CA LEU A 291 -15.66 3.20 -5.84
C LEU A 291 -16.24 3.26 -4.42
N GLN A 292 -17.57 3.18 -4.30
CA GLN A 292 -18.25 3.13 -3.01
C GLN A 292 -17.95 1.82 -2.25
N SER A 293 -17.98 0.69 -2.95
CA SER A 293 -17.62 -0.63 -2.40
C SER A 293 -16.20 -0.63 -1.85
N THR A 294 -15.25 0.00 -2.57
CA THR A 294 -13.85 0.14 -2.15
C THR A 294 -13.71 0.89 -0.84
N VAL A 295 -14.41 2.03 -0.69
CA VAL A 295 -14.40 2.78 0.57
C VAL A 295 -14.95 1.94 1.73
N GLY A 296 -16.05 1.23 1.48
CA GLY A 296 -16.66 0.33 2.47
C GLY A 296 -15.72 -0.81 2.90
N LEU A 297 -15.08 -1.47 1.93
CA LEU A 297 -14.10 -2.54 2.17
C LEU A 297 -12.93 -2.03 3.00
N VAL A 298 -12.33 -0.90 2.61
CA VAL A 298 -11.20 -0.28 3.32
C VAL A 298 -11.58 0.07 4.75
N TRP A 299 -12.74 0.67 4.97
CA TRP A 299 -13.21 1.03 6.32
C TRP A 299 -13.40 -0.19 7.21
N ARG A 300 -14.08 -1.22 6.70
CA ARG A 300 -14.31 -2.43 7.47
C ARG A 300 -13.01 -3.19 7.75
N ALA A 301 -12.07 -3.21 6.80
CA ALA A 301 -10.73 -3.77 7.01
C ALA A 301 -9.94 -2.98 8.05
N LEU A 302 -10.02 -1.64 8.03
CA LEU A 302 -9.42 -0.78 9.05
C LEU A 302 -10.00 -1.06 10.44
N ILE A 303 -11.32 -1.23 10.56
CA ILE A 303 -11.97 -1.61 11.82
C ILE A 303 -11.46 -2.98 12.30
N LEU A 304 -11.36 -3.98 11.40
CA LEU A 304 -10.82 -5.29 11.75
C LEU A 304 -9.40 -5.19 12.30
N TRP A 305 -8.54 -4.38 11.65
CA TRP A 305 -7.18 -4.11 12.14
C TRP A 305 -7.18 -3.41 13.50
N MET A 306 -8.09 -2.46 13.72
CA MET A 306 -8.22 -1.79 15.02
C MET A 306 -8.66 -2.75 16.13
N ILE A 307 -9.58 -3.69 15.83
CA ILE A 307 -9.98 -4.74 16.76
C ILE A 307 -8.79 -5.65 17.07
N LEU A 308 -8.03 -6.07 16.07
CA LEU A 308 -6.84 -6.91 16.26
C LEU A 308 -5.77 -6.19 17.11
N LEU A 309 -5.58 -4.89 16.90
CA LEU A 309 -4.69 -4.05 17.69
C LEU A 309 -5.17 -3.91 19.14
N LEU A 310 -6.48 -3.78 19.35
CA LEU A 310 -7.06 -3.75 20.69
C LEU A 310 -6.83 -5.06 21.44
N LEU A 311 -7.07 -6.20 20.77
CA LEU A 311 -6.89 -7.54 21.35
C LEU A 311 -5.43 -7.79 21.72
N THR A 312 -4.50 -7.54 20.78
CA THR A 312 -3.06 -7.72 21.03
C THR A 312 -2.54 -6.80 22.14
N SER A 313 -2.97 -5.54 22.17
CA SER A 313 -2.62 -4.61 23.24
C SER A 313 -3.20 -5.04 24.60
N SER A 314 -4.35 -5.73 24.63
CA SER A 314 -4.96 -6.21 25.87
C SER A 314 -4.23 -7.44 26.41
N VAL A 315 -3.78 -8.35 25.54
CA VAL A 315 -2.98 -9.52 25.94
C VAL A 315 -1.66 -9.09 26.57
N VAL A 316 -0.96 -8.12 25.98
CA VAL A 316 0.29 -7.57 26.53
C VAL A 316 0.10 -6.85 27.87
N TRP A 317 -1.13 -6.38 28.16
CA TRP A 317 -1.43 -5.75 29.44
C TRP A 317 -1.79 -6.76 30.53
N LEU A 318 -2.32 -7.93 30.14
CA LEU A 318 -2.78 -8.98 31.07
C LEU A 318 -1.70 -10.03 31.39
N GLY A 319 -0.67 -10.18 30.55
CA GLY A 319 0.47 -11.09 30.77
C GLY A 319 1.69 -10.37 31.32
#